data_AF-A0A179EWU2-F1
#
_entry.id   AF-A0A179EWU2-F1
#
_cell.length_a   1.000
_cell.length_b   1.000
_cell.length_c   1.000
_cell.angle_alpha   90.00
_cell.angle_beta   90.00
_cell.angle_gamma   90.00
#
_symmetry.space_group_name_H-M   'P 1'
#
loop_
_entity.id
_entity.type
_entity.pdbx_description
1 polymer ?
#
loop_
_entity_poly.entity_id
_entity_poly.type
_entity_poly.pdbx_seq_one_letter_code
_entity_poly.pdbx_strand_id
1 'polypeptide(L)'
;MAKGSSRTSMRALEAKIEDLKLKANGEVHKYSFSGLPGSMDNLDVVSMSGGRYYFAVPVSEILRELCKNRPGGAVYVTGISLEGDFFHASPMEWFATCVKVPSATLPPIGVDTNTLSFPLGSLSLDVKGQVHLWPVEDRYVQSVFGGAYTEYARDKSLFHAPMKSGVCPRGNVTFNGSKKAIRHAGRASATLARKGDMSTGLITDSFVKDTFRVWWDINDKVTVCDARGNFAPDRHTILCGARPQVDEGLNAGGKAKALTIAYFKHIRLTLYLRY
;
A
#
# COMPACT_ATOMS: atom_id res chain seq x y z
N MET A 1 1.97 50.09 2.70
CA MET A 1 2.95 48.98 2.75
C MET A 1 2.32 47.72 2.20
N ALA A 2 2.64 47.34 0.96
CA ALA A 2 2.09 46.16 0.28
C ALA A 2 3.10 45.00 0.35
N LYS A 3 2.97 44.12 1.34
CA LYS A 3 3.80 42.89 1.48
C LYS A 3 3.09 41.61 0.99
N GLY A 4 1.90 41.72 0.40
CA GLY A 4 1.07 40.57 0.01
C GLY A 4 1.21 40.10 -1.45
N SER A 5 1.73 40.93 -2.36
CA SER A 5 1.72 40.66 -3.81
C SER A 5 2.86 39.75 -4.29
N SER A 6 4.07 39.87 -3.73
CA SER A 6 5.25 39.15 -4.24
C SER A 6 5.32 37.67 -3.84
N ARG A 7 4.69 37.25 -2.73
CA ARG A 7 4.64 35.84 -2.32
C ARG A 7 3.72 35.00 -3.20
N THR A 8 2.62 35.59 -3.66
CA THR A 8 1.66 34.92 -4.55
C THR A 8 2.24 34.80 -5.96
N SER A 9 3.00 35.80 -6.43
CA SER A 9 3.69 35.73 -7.72
C SER A 9 4.84 34.71 -7.73
N MET A 10 5.60 34.60 -6.64
CA MET A 10 6.65 33.57 -6.53
C MET A 10 6.09 32.15 -6.50
N ARG A 11 5.02 31.87 -5.74
CA ARG A 11 4.38 30.55 -5.75
C ARG A 11 3.83 30.14 -7.11
N ALA A 12 3.23 31.10 -7.83
CA ALA A 12 2.75 30.85 -9.19
C ALA A 12 3.89 30.56 -10.16
N LEU A 13 5.03 31.25 -10.01
CA LEU A 13 6.22 31.01 -10.81
C LEU A 13 6.86 29.65 -10.49
N GLU A 14 6.99 29.29 -9.21
CA GLU A 14 7.48 27.99 -8.75
C GLU A 14 6.63 26.85 -9.33
N ALA A 15 5.31 26.95 -9.23
CA ALA A 15 4.39 25.97 -9.81
C ALA A 15 4.53 25.87 -11.34
N LYS A 16 4.75 27.00 -12.02
CA LYS A 16 4.97 27.01 -13.48
C LYS A 16 6.31 26.37 -13.88
N ILE A 17 7.36 26.60 -13.09
CA ILE A 17 8.66 25.96 -13.29
C ILE A 17 8.56 24.44 -13.08
N GLU A 18 7.84 24.01 -12.05
CA GLU A 18 7.59 22.60 -11.76
C GLU A 18 6.79 21.93 -12.89
N ASP A 19 5.73 22.57 -13.38
CA ASP A 19 4.94 22.09 -14.52
C ASP A 19 5.79 21.98 -15.80
N LEU A 20 6.65 22.97 -16.08
CA LEU A 20 7.56 22.93 -17.23
C LEU A 20 8.59 21.78 -17.10
N LYS A 21 9.14 21.56 -15.90
CA LYS A 21 10.04 20.42 -15.64
C LYS A 21 9.33 19.08 -15.83
N LEU A 22 8.08 18.97 -15.39
CA LEU A 22 7.28 17.76 -15.59
C LEU A 22 6.97 17.52 -17.07
N LYS A 23 6.61 18.57 -17.82
CA LYS A 23 6.35 18.49 -19.28
C LYS A 23 7.58 18.05 -20.09
N ALA A 24 8.79 18.37 -19.63
CA ALA A 24 10.01 17.90 -20.27
C ALA A 24 10.17 16.37 -20.24
N ASN A 25 9.40 15.66 -19.41
CA ASN A 25 9.44 14.20 -19.30
C ASN A 25 8.35 13.50 -20.14
N GLY A 26 7.61 14.21 -20.99
CA GLY A 26 6.59 13.63 -21.87
C GLY A 26 5.14 13.79 -21.38
N GLU A 27 4.23 13.10 -22.06
CA GLU A 27 2.79 13.18 -21.81
C GLU A 27 2.38 12.36 -20.60
N VAL A 28 1.29 12.75 -19.94
CA VAL A 28 0.80 12.07 -18.75
C VAL A 28 0.06 10.80 -19.14
N HIS A 29 0.52 9.67 -18.60
CA HIS A 29 -0.12 8.37 -18.75
C HIS A 29 -0.57 7.83 -17.39
N LYS A 30 -1.78 7.29 -17.32
CA LYS A 30 -2.38 6.72 -16.10
C LYS A 30 -2.67 5.25 -16.31
N TYR A 31 -2.12 4.41 -15.44
CA TYR A 31 -2.37 2.96 -15.43
C TYR A 31 -2.98 2.53 -14.10
N SER A 32 -3.99 1.67 -14.15
CA SER A 32 -4.68 1.17 -12.95
C SER A 32 -4.69 -0.35 -12.95
N PHE A 33 -4.29 -0.95 -11.82
CA PHE A 33 -4.27 -2.38 -11.60
C PHE A 33 -5.08 -2.73 -10.34
N SER A 34 -5.87 -3.79 -10.42
CA SER A 34 -6.71 -4.27 -9.32
C SER A 34 -5.99 -5.33 -8.50
N GLY A 35 -6.02 -5.21 -7.18
CA GLY A 35 -5.57 -6.26 -6.27
C GLY A 35 -6.65 -7.34 -6.14
N LEU A 36 -6.30 -8.59 -6.42
CA LEU A 36 -7.18 -9.74 -6.30
C LEU A 36 -6.74 -10.60 -5.11
N PRO A 37 -7.60 -10.89 -4.14
CA PRO A 37 -7.28 -11.82 -3.05
C PRO A 37 -7.31 -13.29 -3.50
N GLY A 38 -6.97 -13.59 -4.76
CA GLY A 38 -7.02 -14.95 -5.32
C GLY A 38 -8.45 -15.38 -5.70
N SER A 39 -8.88 -16.53 -5.18
CA SER A 39 -10.21 -17.14 -5.41
C SER A 39 -11.34 -16.51 -4.59
N MET A 40 -11.06 -15.45 -3.82
CA MET A 40 -12.01 -14.80 -2.92
C MET A 40 -12.39 -13.40 -3.40
N ASP A 41 -13.56 -12.92 -2.97
CA ASP A 41 -14.04 -11.55 -3.23
C ASP A 41 -13.36 -10.51 -2.33
N ASN A 42 -12.74 -10.95 -1.22
CA ASN A 42 -12.19 -10.07 -0.18
C ASN A 42 -10.91 -10.66 0.44
N LEU A 43 -10.05 -9.78 0.97
CA LEU A 43 -8.88 -10.13 1.76
C LEU A 43 -9.21 -9.98 3.25
N ASP A 44 -9.41 -11.11 3.92
CA ASP A 44 -9.90 -11.14 5.29
C ASP A 44 -8.80 -10.87 6.34
N VAL A 45 -9.17 -10.12 7.37
CA VAL A 45 -8.43 -9.93 8.62
C VAL A 45 -9.16 -10.74 9.69
N VAL A 46 -8.49 -11.77 10.20
CA VAL A 46 -9.09 -12.73 11.15
C VAL A 46 -8.61 -12.40 12.56
N SER A 47 -9.49 -12.49 13.56
CA SER A 47 -9.11 -12.40 14.97
C SER A 47 -8.17 -13.55 15.35
N MET A 48 -7.24 -13.29 16.27
CA MET A 48 -6.29 -14.30 16.72
C MET A 48 -5.50 -14.94 15.55
N SER A 49 -5.22 -14.19 14.48
CA SER A 49 -4.55 -14.68 13.28
C SER A 49 -3.08 -15.07 13.48
N GLY A 50 -2.58 -15.04 14.72
CA GLY A 50 -1.20 -15.37 15.05
C GLY A 50 -0.20 -14.37 14.47
N GLY A 51 -0.54 -13.08 14.43
CA GLY A 51 0.36 -12.04 13.92
C GLY A 51 0.32 -11.81 12.41
N ARG A 52 -0.66 -12.40 11.71
CA ARG A 52 -0.86 -12.25 10.27
C ARG A 52 -1.59 -10.94 9.96
N TYR A 53 -0.82 -9.91 9.59
CA TYR A 53 -1.31 -8.55 9.44
C TYR A 53 -0.94 -7.88 8.11
N TYR A 54 -0.10 -8.50 7.28
CA TYR A 54 0.54 -7.79 6.17
C TYR A 54 0.15 -8.32 4.79
N PHE A 55 0.16 -7.43 3.80
CA PHE A 55 0.14 -7.79 2.38
C PHE A 55 0.93 -6.74 1.60
N ALA A 56 1.36 -7.06 0.37
CA ALA A 56 2.09 -6.11 -0.47
C ALA A 56 1.44 -5.89 -1.83
N VAL A 57 1.81 -4.77 -2.43
CA VAL A 57 1.39 -4.33 -3.77
C VAL A 57 2.65 -4.14 -4.63
N PRO A 58 2.76 -4.86 -5.77
CA PRO A 58 4.02 -4.97 -6.50
C PRO A 58 4.23 -3.86 -7.53
N VAL A 59 4.61 -2.67 -7.05
CA VAL A 59 4.80 -1.48 -7.88
C VAL A 59 5.83 -1.72 -8.99
N SER A 60 7.01 -2.22 -8.66
CA SER A 60 8.08 -2.41 -9.64
C SER A 60 7.77 -3.47 -10.68
N GLU A 61 7.06 -4.54 -10.32
CA GLU A 61 6.63 -5.57 -11.26
C GLU A 61 5.64 -4.99 -12.28
N ILE A 62 4.66 -4.19 -11.81
CA ILE A 62 3.73 -3.50 -12.70
C ILE A 62 4.49 -2.53 -13.62
N LEU A 63 5.38 -1.70 -13.06
CA LEU A 63 6.19 -0.78 -13.85
C LEU A 63 7.03 -1.52 -14.90
N ARG A 64 7.58 -2.69 -14.55
CA ARG A 64 8.42 -3.50 -15.45
C ARG A 64 7.58 -3.98 -16.62
N GLU A 65 6.40 -4.51 -16.36
CA GLU A 65 5.51 -4.98 -17.42
C GLU A 65 5.04 -3.86 -18.35
N LEU A 66 4.80 -2.65 -17.82
CA LEU A 66 4.46 -1.48 -18.61
C LEU A 66 5.64 -0.92 -19.42
N CYS A 67 6.88 -1.14 -18.97
CA CYS A 67 8.08 -0.55 -19.55
C CYS A 67 8.99 -1.55 -20.27
N LYS A 68 8.66 -2.84 -20.31
CA LYS A 68 9.50 -3.89 -20.88
C LYS A 68 9.89 -3.67 -22.35
N ASN A 69 9.04 -2.96 -23.09
CA ASN A 69 9.28 -2.65 -24.51
C ASN A 69 9.91 -1.25 -24.72
N ARG A 70 10.26 -0.53 -23.64
CA ARG A 70 10.87 0.81 -23.75
C ARG A 70 12.39 0.73 -23.79
N PRO A 71 13.05 1.53 -24.66
CA PRO A 71 14.50 1.68 -24.64
C PRO A 71 15.00 2.10 -23.26
N GLY A 72 15.88 1.29 -22.66
CA GLY A 72 16.55 1.61 -21.39
C GLY A 72 15.74 1.35 -20.12
N GLY A 73 14.54 0.78 -20.20
CA GLY A 73 13.83 0.23 -19.01
C GLY A 73 13.47 1.25 -17.92
N ALA A 74 13.54 2.55 -18.23
CA ALA A 74 13.29 3.63 -17.28
C ALA A 74 12.03 4.40 -17.63
N VAL A 75 11.32 4.87 -16.61
CA VAL A 75 10.10 5.67 -16.76
C VAL A 75 10.06 6.77 -15.72
N TYR A 76 9.60 7.95 -16.11
CA TYR A 76 9.38 9.02 -15.15
C TYR A 76 8.07 8.76 -14.39
N VAL A 77 8.18 8.55 -13.08
CA VAL A 77 7.02 8.31 -12.20
C VAL A 77 6.72 9.61 -11.48
N THR A 78 5.56 10.21 -11.78
CA THR A 78 5.10 11.41 -11.08
C THR A 78 4.64 11.04 -9.68
N GLY A 79 3.82 9.98 -9.57
CA GLY A 79 3.43 9.45 -8.29
C GLY A 79 2.61 8.18 -8.37
N ILE A 80 2.33 7.64 -7.19
CA ILE A 80 1.68 6.36 -7.00
C ILE A 80 0.48 6.57 -6.10
N SER A 81 -0.69 6.10 -6.52
CA SER A 81 -1.92 6.11 -5.72
C SER A 81 -2.29 4.68 -5.36
N LEU A 82 -2.53 4.41 -4.08
CA LEU A 82 -3.18 3.20 -3.62
C LEU A 82 -4.55 3.57 -3.05
N GLU A 83 -5.61 2.97 -3.58
CA GLU A 83 -6.97 3.16 -3.08
C GLU A 83 -7.61 1.81 -2.74
N GLY A 84 -8.60 1.84 -1.85
CA GLY A 84 -9.34 0.66 -1.48
C GLY A 84 -10.40 0.95 -0.43
N ASP A 85 -11.24 -0.06 -0.20
CA ASP A 85 -12.22 -0.07 0.87
C ASP A 85 -11.75 -1.00 1.98
N PHE A 86 -11.79 -0.51 3.21
CA PHE A 86 -11.52 -1.30 4.40
C PHE A 86 -12.78 -1.35 5.26
N PHE A 87 -13.29 -2.57 5.45
CA PHE A 87 -14.49 -2.82 6.24
C PHE A 87 -14.05 -3.44 7.56
N HIS A 88 -14.51 -2.91 8.68
CA HIS A 88 -14.14 -3.43 10.00
C HIS A 88 -15.29 -3.40 10.99
N ALA A 89 -15.27 -4.33 11.92
CA ALA A 89 -16.26 -4.45 12.98
C ALA A 89 -15.66 -4.32 14.38
N SER A 90 -14.37 -3.99 14.47
CA SER A 90 -13.63 -3.70 15.70
C SER A 90 -12.65 -2.54 15.43
N PRO A 91 -12.24 -1.75 16.44
CA PRO A 91 -11.21 -0.74 16.26
C PRO A 91 -9.92 -1.30 15.65
N MET A 92 -9.46 -0.70 14.56
CA MET A 92 -8.30 -1.18 13.78
C MET A 92 -7.16 -0.17 13.74
N GLU A 93 -5.94 -0.69 13.67
CA GLU A 93 -4.77 0.05 13.19
C GLU A 93 -4.49 -0.34 11.75
N TRP A 94 -4.23 0.65 10.92
CA TRP A 94 -3.90 0.45 9.51
C TRP A 94 -2.70 1.30 9.11
N PHE A 95 -1.85 0.76 8.23
CA PHE A 95 -0.83 1.55 7.55
C PHE A 95 -0.57 1.08 6.12
N ALA A 96 0.02 1.96 5.32
CA ALA A 96 0.67 1.65 4.05
C ALA A 96 1.99 2.41 3.91
N THR A 97 3.04 1.74 3.43
CA THR A 97 4.35 2.34 3.15
C THR A 97 4.82 1.98 1.75
N CYS A 98 5.06 2.99 0.90
CA CYS A 98 5.82 2.82 -0.33
C CYS A 98 7.32 2.93 -0.03
N VAL A 99 8.10 1.94 -0.44
CA VAL A 99 9.52 1.82 -0.08
C VAL A 99 10.35 1.39 -1.29
N LYS A 100 11.60 1.88 -1.36
CA LYS A 100 12.64 1.33 -2.22
C LYS A 100 13.39 0.24 -1.44
N VAL A 101 13.46 -0.98 -1.97
CA VAL A 101 14.11 -2.12 -1.33
C VAL A 101 15.03 -2.85 -2.31
N PRO A 102 16.14 -3.46 -1.84
CA PRO A 102 17.03 -4.21 -2.72
C PRO A 102 16.32 -5.36 -3.44
N SER A 103 16.48 -5.43 -4.75
CA SER A 103 15.84 -6.43 -5.60
C SER A 103 16.29 -7.85 -5.31
N ALA A 104 17.53 -8.03 -4.87
CA ALA A 104 18.11 -9.33 -4.56
C ALA A 104 17.40 -10.03 -3.39
N THR A 105 16.84 -9.27 -2.46
CA THR A 105 16.17 -9.80 -1.27
C THR A 105 14.67 -10.00 -1.47
N LEU A 106 14.04 -9.12 -2.26
CA LEU A 106 12.59 -9.07 -2.40
C LEU A 106 12.05 -10.20 -3.30
N PRO A 107 11.20 -11.12 -2.80
CA PRO A 107 10.54 -12.10 -3.66
C PRO A 107 9.68 -11.41 -4.75
N PRO A 108 9.53 -11.97 -5.95
CA PRO A 108 8.63 -11.40 -6.97
C PRO A 108 7.17 -11.72 -6.64
N ILE A 109 6.27 -10.78 -6.95
CA ILE A 109 4.82 -11.04 -6.99
C ILE A 109 4.37 -11.03 -8.45
N GLY A 110 3.60 -12.03 -8.86
CA GLY A 110 3.08 -12.12 -10.22
C GLY A 110 2.14 -10.96 -10.56
N VAL A 111 2.20 -10.48 -11.80
CA VAL A 111 1.30 -9.45 -12.33
C VAL A 111 0.71 -9.97 -13.62
N ASP A 112 -0.61 -9.86 -13.76
CA ASP A 112 -1.32 -10.18 -14.99
C ASP A 112 -1.65 -8.88 -15.72
N THR A 113 -1.01 -8.68 -16.87
CA THR A 113 -1.21 -7.51 -17.73
C THR A 113 -2.47 -7.60 -18.60
N ASN A 114 -3.01 -8.79 -18.81
CA ASN A 114 -4.23 -8.98 -19.60
C ASN A 114 -5.45 -8.58 -18.77
N THR A 115 -5.48 -8.99 -17.50
CA THR A 115 -6.56 -8.64 -16.56
C THR A 115 -6.26 -7.37 -15.75
N LEU A 116 -5.08 -6.78 -15.92
CA LEU A 116 -4.58 -5.64 -15.16
C LEU A 116 -4.71 -5.88 -13.64
N SER A 117 -4.17 -7.00 -13.18
CA SER A 117 -4.34 -7.44 -11.80
C SER A 117 -3.08 -8.00 -11.15
N PHE A 118 -3.09 -8.09 -9.83
CA PHE A 118 -2.02 -8.69 -9.02
C PHE A 118 -2.61 -9.39 -7.80
N PRO A 119 -2.00 -10.48 -7.29
CA PRO A 119 -2.48 -11.19 -6.13
C PRO A 119 -2.17 -10.42 -4.84
N LEU A 120 -3.05 -10.54 -3.86
CA LEU A 120 -2.86 -10.05 -2.49
C LEU A 120 -2.69 -11.22 -1.53
N GLY A 121 -1.80 -11.10 -0.54
CA GLY A 121 -1.67 -12.06 0.55
C GLY A 121 -1.00 -13.40 0.18
N SER A 122 -0.95 -14.32 1.14
CA SER A 122 -0.43 -15.68 0.94
C SER A 122 -1.57 -16.62 0.57
N LEU A 123 -1.33 -17.42 -0.46
CA LEU A 123 -2.01 -18.69 -0.64
C LEU A 123 -1.46 -19.66 0.43
N SER A 124 -2.01 -19.58 1.64
CA SER A 124 -1.79 -20.64 2.62
C SER A 124 -2.70 -21.80 2.19
N LEU A 125 -2.12 -22.95 1.87
CA LEU A 125 -2.83 -24.18 1.48
C LEU A 125 -3.52 -24.85 2.69
N ASP A 126 -4.19 -24.04 3.50
CA ASP A 126 -5.08 -24.52 4.53
C ASP A 126 -6.30 -25.12 3.81
N VAL A 127 -6.96 -26.10 4.44
CA VAL A 127 -7.93 -27.09 3.90
C VAL A 127 -9.11 -26.52 3.07
N LYS A 128 -9.20 -25.20 2.89
CA LYS A 128 -10.25 -24.50 2.12
C LYS A 128 -9.74 -23.48 1.08
N GLY A 129 -8.43 -23.37 0.83
CA GLY A 129 -7.89 -22.45 -0.20
C GLY A 129 -8.13 -20.97 0.10
N GLN A 130 -8.19 -20.59 1.39
CA GLN A 130 -8.38 -19.20 1.80
C GLN A 130 -7.06 -18.43 1.73
N VAL A 131 -7.11 -17.23 1.15
CA VAL A 131 -5.99 -16.29 1.17
C VAL A 131 -5.95 -15.56 2.50
N HIS A 132 -4.79 -15.61 3.14
CA HIS A 132 -4.55 -14.95 4.43
C HIS A 132 -3.47 -13.89 4.30
N LEU A 133 -3.55 -12.88 5.17
CA LEU A 133 -2.46 -11.95 5.40
C LEU A 133 -1.18 -12.69 5.83
N TRP A 134 -0.04 -12.08 5.53
CA TRP A 134 1.27 -12.57 5.89
C TRP A 134 1.60 -12.27 7.35
N PRO A 135 2.30 -13.18 8.04
CA PRO A 135 2.92 -12.91 9.33
C PRO A 135 4.16 -12.02 9.14
N VAL A 136 4.72 -11.50 10.24
CA VAL A 136 5.92 -10.64 10.17
C VAL A 136 7.14 -11.42 9.67
N GLU A 137 7.19 -12.73 9.92
CA GLU A 137 8.26 -13.65 9.52
C GLU A 137 8.26 -13.99 8.02
N ASP A 138 7.22 -13.58 7.28
CA ASP A 138 7.16 -13.83 5.83
C ASP A 138 8.36 -13.18 5.12
N ARG A 139 8.97 -13.90 4.17
CA ARG A 139 10.19 -13.47 3.48
C ARG A 139 10.02 -12.11 2.79
N TYR A 140 8.84 -11.83 2.23
CA TYR A 140 8.57 -10.54 1.59
C TYR A 140 8.54 -9.42 2.63
N VAL A 141 7.83 -9.65 3.74
CA VAL A 141 7.72 -8.69 4.86
C VAL A 141 9.10 -8.43 5.47
N GLN A 142 9.91 -9.47 5.68
CA GLN A 142 11.28 -9.37 6.16
C GLN A 142 12.21 -8.59 5.22
N SER A 143 12.05 -8.77 3.91
CA SER A 143 12.82 -8.01 2.91
C SER A 143 12.48 -6.53 2.95
N VAL A 144 11.19 -6.20 3.09
CA VAL A 144 10.74 -4.82 3.27
C VAL A 144 11.24 -4.25 4.60
N PHE A 145 11.16 -5.02 5.68
CA PHE A 145 11.68 -4.64 6.99
C PHE A 145 13.16 -4.25 6.90
N GLY A 146 14.01 -5.15 6.38
CA GLY A 146 15.45 -4.90 6.25
C GLY A 146 15.78 -3.70 5.35
N GLY A 147 14.96 -3.42 4.33
CA GLY A 147 15.12 -2.27 3.45
C GLY A 147 14.68 -0.94 4.06
N ALA A 148 13.57 -0.92 4.81
CA ALA A 148 12.86 0.32 5.14
C ALA A 148 12.79 0.68 6.63
N TYR A 149 13.04 -0.26 7.54
CA TYR A 149 12.83 -0.09 8.97
C TYR A 149 14.16 -0.21 9.72
N THR A 150 14.30 0.49 10.85
CA THR A 150 15.51 0.42 11.68
C THR A 150 15.43 -0.67 12.74
N GLU A 151 14.23 -0.91 13.27
CA GLU A 151 13.94 -1.94 14.26
C GLU A 151 12.43 -2.23 14.26
N TYR A 152 12.03 -3.32 14.91
CA TYR A 152 10.62 -3.61 15.16
C TYR A 152 10.05 -2.68 16.23
N ALA A 153 8.73 -2.54 16.27
CA ALA A 153 8.06 -1.97 17.43
C ALA A 153 8.20 -2.88 18.65
N ARG A 154 7.83 -2.37 19.84
CA ARG A 154 7.94 -3.11 21.11
C ARG A 154 7.21 -4.45 21.10
N ASP A 155 6.12 -4.54 20.36
CA ASP A 155 5.31 -5.75 20.18
C ASP A 155 5.79 -6.66 19.04
N LYS A 156 7.01 -6.41 18.52
CA LYS A 156 7.65 -7.13 17.41
C LYS A 156 6.94 -6.98 16.06
N SER A 157 5.98 -6.07 15.95
CA SER A 157 5.28 -5.77 14.70
C SER A 157 5.96 -4.62 13.94
N LEU A 158 5.43 -4.31 12.74
CA LEU A 158 5.81 -3.13 11.96
C LEU A 158 4.92 -1.91 12.24
N PHE A 159 3.86 -2.06 13.05
CA PHE A 159 3.01 -0.95 13.44
C PHE A 159 3.78 -0.03 14.35
N HIS A 160 3.82 1.26 14.02
CA HIS A 160 4.63 2.28 14.72
C HIS A 160 6.14 2.04 14.76
N ALA A 161 6.64 1.00 14.07
CA ALA A 161 8.06 0.73 13.99
C ALA A 161 8.80 1.89 13.29
N PRO A 162 9.97 2.31 13.77
CA PRO A 162 10.73 3.42 13.18
C PRO A 162 11.24 3.09 11.77
N MET A 163 11.19 4.08 10.88
CA MET A 163 11.63 3.96 9.48
C MET A 163 12.99 4.60 9.25
N LYS A 164 13.77 4.05 8.32
CA LYS A 164 15.00 4.69 7.84
C LYS A 164 14.67 6.01 7.14
N SER A 165 15.54 7.00 7.29
CA SER A 165 15.39 8.27 6.60
C SER A 165 15.62 8.11 5.09
N GLY A 166 14.84 8.80 4.26
CA GLY A 166 15.04 8.86 2.80
C GLY A 166 14.61 7.63 1.99
N VAL A 167 14.17 6.54 2.62
CA VAL A 167 13.75 5.30 1.92
C VAL A 167 12.31 5.32 1.43
N CYS A 168 11.50 6.26 1.94
CA CYS A 168 10.10 6.41 1.56
C CYS A 168 9.81 7.81 1.00
N PRO A 169 9.11 7.89 -0.15
CA PRO A 169 8.58 9.14 -0.65
C PRO A 169 7.52 9.72 0.32
N ARG A 170 7.44 11.04 0.37
CA ARG A 170 6.39 11.74 1.13
C ARG A 170 5.08 11.70 0.33
N GLY A 171 4.00 12.10 0.97
CA GLY A 171 2.71 12.08 0.30
C GLY A 171 1.55 12.50 1.16
N ASN A 172 0.35 12.10 0.74
CA ASN A 172 -0.89 12.43 1.43
C ASN A 172 -1.82 11.22 1.49
N VAL A 173 -2.66 11.16 2.53
CA VAL A 173 -3.72 10.17 2.67
C VAL A 173 -5.05 10.85 2.94
N THR A 174 -6.12 10.34 2.33
CA THR A 174 -7.51 10.70 2.63
C THR A 174 -8.31 9.46 3.00
N PHE A 175 -9.28 9.65 3.90
CA PHE A 175 -10.28 8.66 4.24
C PHE A 175 -11.67 9.23 3.94
N ASN A 176 -12.57 8.41 3.42
CA ASN A 176 -13.98 8.72 3.13
C ASN A 176 -14.17 10.02 2.34
N GLY A 177 -13.29 10.28 1.36
CA GLY A 177 -13.36 11.48 0.54
C GLY A 177 -13.15 12.79 1.30
N SER A 178 -12.55 12.75 2.49
CA SER A 178 -12.24 13.95 3.28
C SER A 178 -11.53 15.00 2.43
N LYS A 179 -12.05 16.24 2.47
CA LYS A 179 -11.46 17.40 1.78
C LYS A 179 -10.06 17.74 2.30
N LYS A 180 -9.74 17.33 3.53
CA LYS A 180 -8.43 17.57 4.15
C LYS A 180 -7.59 16.30 4.07
N ALA A 181 -6.68 16.26 3.12
CA ALA A 181 -5.67 15.22 3.04
C ALA A 181 -4.64 15.39 4.16
N ILE A 182 -4.28 14.30 4.82
CA ILE A 182 -3.27 14.26 5.87
C ILE A 182 -1.92 13.97 5.21
N ARG A 183 -0.93 14.83 5.45
CA ARG A 183 0.44 14.60 4.96
C ARG A 183 1.09 13.45 5.72
N HIS A 184 1.82 12.59 5.02
CA HIS A 184 2.67 11.58 5.63
C HIS A 184 4.13 11.67 5.14
N ALA A 185 5.04 11.28 6.02
CA ALA A 185 6.48 11.23 5.77
C ALA A 185 6.93 9.79 5.46
N GLY A 186 6.31 9.17 4.46
CA GLY A 186 6.60 7.78 4.05
C GLY A 186 5.52 6.77 4.39
N ARG A 187 5.17 6.66 5.68
CA ARG A 187 4.07 5.82 6.15
C ARG A 187 2.77 6.60 6.27
N ALA A 188 1.78 6.24 5.46
CA ALA A 188 0.40 6.60 5.76
C ALA A 188 -0.10 5.66 6.86
N SER A 189 -0.62 6.19 7.95
CA SER A 189 -1.21 5.38 9.02
C SER A 189 -2.52 6.02 9.50
N ALA A 190 -3.41 5.17 10.01
CA ALA A 190 -4.65 5.60 10.62
C ALA A 190 -5.05 4.64 11.75
N THR A 191 -5.70 5.23 12.75
CA THR A 191 -6.43 4.50 13.78
C THR A 191 -7.92 4.65 13.48
N LEU A 192 -8.58 3.54 13.18
CA LEU A 192 -9.99 3.48 12.82
C LEU A 192 -10.77 3.05 14.06
N ALA A 193 -11.16 4.03 14.88
CA ALA A 193 -11.69 3.78 16.22
C ALA A 193 -13.17 3.35 16.27
N ARG A 194 -13.89 3.39 15.15
CA ARG A 194 -15.32 3.03 15.13
C ARG A 194 -15.47 1.51 15.23
N LYS A 195 -16.55 1.07 15.87
CA LYS A 195 -16.90 -0.34 16.02
C LYS A 195 -18.16 -0.64 15.20
N GLY A 196 -18.11 -1.68 14.37
CA GLY A 196 -19.28 -2.24 13.68
C GLY A 196 -19.96 -3.32 14.52
N ASP A 197 -21.01 -3.95 14.00
CA ASP A 197 -21.65 -5.11 14.66
C ASP A 197 -21.10 -6.44 14.11
N MET A 198 -20.63 -7.30 15.02
CA MET A 198 -20.06 -8.64 14.78
C MET A 198 -21.00 -9.79 15.15
N SER A 199 -22.26 -9.50 15.50
CA SER A 199 -23.21 -10.45 16.09
C SER A 199 -23.38 -11.78 15.34
N THR A 200 -23.16 -11.81 14.02
CA THR A 200 -23.37 -13.00 13.18
C THR A 200 -22.09 -13.68 12.71
N GLY A 201 -20.92 -13.05 12.87
CA GLY A 201 -19.63 -13.57 12.36
C GLY A 201 -19.53 -13.72 10.83
N LEU A 202 -20.52 -13.24 10.08
CA LEU A 202 -20.53 -13.16 8.62
C LEU A 202 -20.20 -11.73 8.18
N ILE A 203 -19.63 -11.58 6.99
CA ILE A 203 -19.47 -10.27 6.36
C ILE A 203 -20.87 -9.73 6.04
N THR A 204 -21.33 -8.76 6.84
CA THR A 204 -22.66 -8.15 6.74
C THR A 204 -22.55 -6.64 6.60
N ASP A 205 -23.66 -5.98 6.23
CA ASP A 205 -23.78 -4.50 6.13
C ASP A 205 -23.53 -3.75 7.45
N SER A 206 -23.28 -4.49 8.54
CA SER A 206 -22.96 -3.97 9.86
C SER A 206 -21.49 -3.57 10.06
N PHE A 207 -20.60 -3.89 9.11
CA PHE A 207 -19.21 -3.45 9.16
C PHE A 207 -19.12 -1.96 8.83
N VAL A 208 -18.28 -1.23 9.56
CA VAL A 208 -17.95 0.15 9.23
C VAL A 208 -17.04 0.14 8.01
N LYS A 209 -17.47 0.86 6.96
CA LYS A 209 -16.67 1.08 5.76
C LYS A 209 -15.83 2.34 5.89
N ASP A 210 -14.52 2.21 5.68
CA ASP A 210 -13.59 3.30 5.46
C ASP A 210 -12.92 3.17 4.09
N THR A 211 -13.19 4.10 3.18
CA THR A 211 -12.51 4.18 1.88
C THR A 211 -11.24 5.00 2.03
N PHE A 212 -10.08 4.42 1.74
CA PHE A 212 -8.80 5.10 1.82
C PHE A 212 -8.25 5.41 0.42
N ARG A 213 -7.50 6.51 0.33
CA ARG A 213 -6.66 6.83 -0.82
C ARG A 213 -5.34 7.40 -0.33
N VAL A 214 -4.25 6.70 -0.63
CA VAL A 214 -2.88 7.12 -0.33
C VAL A 214 -2.20 7.54 -1.62
N TRP A 215 -1.48 8.65 -1.56
CA TRP A 215 -0.69 9.19 -2.65
C TRP A 215 0.75 9.33 -2.19
N TRP A 216 1.71 8.82 -2.97
CA TRP A 216 3.13 9.06 -2.80
C TRP A 216 3.68 9.91 -3.96
N ASP A 217 4.34 11.01 -3.61
CA ASP A 217 5.03 11.93 -4.52
C ASP A 217 6.40 11.34 -4.91
N ILE A 218 6.47 10.66 -6.06
CA ILE A 218 7.73 10.05 -6.52
C ILE A 218 8.59 11.09 -7.25
N ASN A 219 8.01 11.75 -8.26
CA ASN A 219 8.66 12.78 -9.08
C ASN A 219 10.11 12.46 -9.47
N ASP A 220 10.33 11.23 -9.94
CA ASP A 220 11.68 10.70 -10.20
C ASP A 220 11.69 9.79 -11.43
N LYS A 221 12.85 9.71 -12.08
CA LYS A 221 13.09 8.74 -13.15
C LYS A 221 13.44 7.41 -12.53
N VAL A 222 12.50 6.46 -12.61
CA VAL A 222 12.66 5.12 -12.03
C VAL A 222 13.17 4.18 -13.11
N THR A 223 14.41 3.71 -12.97
CA THR A 223 14.91 2.56 -13.73
C THR A 223 14.30 1.29 -13.15
N VAL A 224 13.55 0.54 -13.96
CA VAL A 224 12.80 -0.63 -13.51
C VAL A 224 13.49 -1.92 -13.91
N CYS A 225 14.12 -1.92 -15.09
CA CYS A 225 14.94 -3.02 -15.56
C CYS A 225 16.30 -2.58 -16.11
N ASP A 226 17.26 -3.49 -16.04
CA ASP A 226 18.55 -3.34 -16.71
C ASP A 226 18.43 -3.63 -18.22
N ALA A 227 19.52 -3.45 -18.97
CA ALA A 227 19.56 -3.72 -20.41
C ALA A 227 19.32 -5.20 -20.78
N ARG A 228 19.38 -6.11 -19.81
CA ARG A 228 19.11 -7.55 -19.96
C ARG A 228 17.67 -7.91 -19.60
N GLY A 229 16.87 -6.94 -19.16
CA GLY A 229 15.47 -7.14 -18.73
C GLY A 229 15.32 -7.63 -17.28
N ASN A 230 16.40 -7.74 -16.50
CA ASN A 230 16.31 -8.05 -15.07
C ASN A 230 15.84 -6.83 -14.30
N PHE A 231 15.30 -7.02 -13.09
CA PHE A 231 15.00 -5.88 -12.22
C PHE A 231 16.25 -5.03 -11.95
N ALA A 232 16.05 -3.72 -11.92
CA ALA A 232 17.05 -2.78 -11.42
C ALA A 232 17.48 -3.14 -9.98
N PRO A 233 18.63 -2.65 -9.47
CA PRO A 233 19.11 -3.00 -8.13
C PRO A 233 18.11 -2.74 -7.00
N ASP A 234 17.26 -1.73 -7.17
CA ASP A 234 16.19 -1.38 -6.23
C ASP A 234 14.81 -1.57 -6.86
N ARG A 235 13.88 -2.09 -6.06
CA ARG A 235 12.46 -2.22 -6.39
C ARG A 235 11.62 -1.35 -5.48
N HIS A 236 10.63 -0.68 -6.07
CA HIS A 236 9.55 -0.05 -5.34
C HIS A 236 8.50 -1.11 -5.01
N THR A 237 8.03 -1.10 -3.77
CA THR A 237 6.88 -1.89 -3.35
C THR A 237 6.08 -1.12 -2.31
N ILE A 238 4.80 -1.46 -2.16
CA ILE A 238 4.00 -0.97 -1.04
C ILE A 238 3.72 -2.14 -0.12
N LEU A 239 4.04 -1.97 1.16
CA LEU A 239 3.62 -2.87 2.23
C LEU A 239 2.45 -2.24 2.98
N CYS A 240 1.37 -2.99 3.13
CA CYS A 240 0.20 -2.62 3.89
C CYS A 240 0.11 -3.50 5.14
N GLY A 241 -0.35 -2.92 6.25
CA GLY A 241 -0.63 -3.63 7.48
C GLY A 241 -2.00 -3.27 8.04
N ALA A 242 -2.76 -4.25 8.51
CA ALA A 242 -3.95 -4.04 9.32
C ALA A 242 -4.03 -5.03 10.49
N ARG A 243 -4.34 -4.51 11.68
CA ARG A 243 -4.55 -5.33 12.88
C ARG A 243 -5.60 -4.72 13.79
N PRO A 244 -6.28 -5.52 14.63
CA PRO A 244 -7.13 -4.98 15.67
C PRO A 244 -6.29 -4.27 16.75
N GLN A 245 -6.83 -3.20 17.36
CA GLN A 245 -6.19 -2.54 18.50
C GLN A 245 -6.16 -3.42 19.75
N VAL A 246 -7.20 -4.25 19.88
CA VAL A 246 -7.35 -5.25 20.94
C VAL A 246 -7.77 -6.53 20.25
N ASP A 247 -7.03 -7.62 20.46
CA ASP A 247 -7.47 -8.94 20.01
C ASP A 247 -8.79 -9.28 20.73
N GLU A 248 -9.92 -9.01 20.08
CA GLU A 248 -11.24 -9.36 20.59
C GLU A 248 -11.42 -10.88 20.48
N GLY A 249 -11.08 -11.59 21.56
CA GLY A 249 -11.54 -12.95 21.81
C GLY A 249 -12.85 -12.89 22.58
N LEU A 250 -14.00 -12.91 21.90
CA LEU A 250 -15.27 -13.00 22.61
C LEU A 250 -15.51 -14.44 23.09
N ASN A 251 -15.29 -14.62 24.38
CA ASN A 251 -15.90 -15.68 25.18
C ASN A 251 -17.42 -15.56 25.10
N ALA A 252 -18.03 -16.37 24.24
CA ALA A 252 -19.41 -16.80 24.40
C ALA A 252 -19.40 -18.35 24.40
N GLY A 253 -19.15 -18.95 25.56
CA GLY A 253 -19.35 -20.40 25.76
C GLY A 253 -18.16 -21.33 25.55
N GLY A 254 -16.92 -20.89 25.76
CA GLY A 254 -15.82 -21.81 26.12
C GLY A 254 -14.98 -22.42 24.99
N LYS A 255 -15.09 -21.97 23.74
CA LYS A 255 -14.08 -22.24 22.70
C LYS A 255 -13.82 -20.98 21.87
N ALA A 256 -12.60 -20.46 21.90
CA ALA A 256 -12.19 -19.36 21.04
C ALA A 256 -12.30 -19.81 19.57
N LYS A 257 -13.12 -19.11 18.78
CA LYS A 257 -13.23 -19.31 17.34
C LYS A 257 -12.64 -18.10 16.63
N ALA A 258 -11.75 -18.33 15.68
CA ALA A 258 -11.24 -17.31 14.78
C ALA A 258 -12.40 -16.76 13.93
N LEU A 259 -12.59 -15.44 13.91
CA LEU A 259 -13.65 -14.75 13.19
C LEU A 259 -13.06 -13.69 12.27
N THR A 260 -13.64 -13.48 11.09
CA THR A 260 -13.29 -12.33 10.24
C THR A 260 -13.79 -11.05 10.91
N ILE A 261 -12.86 -10.20 11.34
CA ILE A 261 -13.15 -8.95 12.08
C ILE A 261 -12.99 -7.70 11.21
N ALA A 262 -12.29 -7.84 10.08
CA ALA A 262 -12.20 -6.83 9.03
C ALA A 262 -11.86 -7.49 7.70
N TYR A 263 -12.01 -6.77 6.60
CA TYR A 263 -11.55 -7.22 5.28
C TYR A 263 -11.31 -6.04 4.35
N PHE A 264 -10.47 -6.27 3.33
CA PHE A 264 -10.26 -5.33 2.24
C PHE A 264 -11.06 -5.71 1.00
N LYS A 265 -11.58 -4.69 0.32
CA LYS A 265 -12.20 -4.78 -1.00
C LYS A 265 -11.71 -3.68 -1.92
N HIS A 266 -11.88 -3.90 -3.23
CA HIS A 266 -11.65 -2.90 -4.27
C HIS A 266 -10.25 -2.26 -4.22
N ILE A 267 -9.24 -3.02 -3.79
CA ILE A 267 -7.86 -2.54 -3.77
C ILE A 267 -7.42 -2.23 -5.20
N ARG A 268 -6.93 -1.01 -5.42
CA ARG A 268 -6.44 -0.57 -6.72
C ARG A 268 -5.16 0.23 -6.57
N LEU A 269 -4.16 -0.14 -7.36
CA LEU A 269 -2.96 0.64 -7.56
C LEU A 269 -3.12 1.47 -8.84
N THR A 270 -2.83 2.76 -8.77
CA THR A 270 -2.74 3.63 -9.94
C THR A 270 -1.35 4.26 -10.03
N LEU A 271 -0.72 4.12 -11.18
CA LEU A 271 0.57 4.71 -11.51
C LEU A 271 0.40 5.90 -12.45
N TYR A 272 1.07 7.00 -12.14
CA TYR A 272 1.07 8.22 -12.94
C TYR A 272 2.45 8.40 -13.55
N LEU A 273 2.55 8.16 -14.85
CA LEU A 273 3.80 8.08 -15.60
C LEU A 273 3.90 9.23 -16.60
N ARG A 274 5.13 9.56 -17.02
CA ARG A 274 5.40 10.47 -18.13
C ARG A 274 6.45 9.88 -19.07
N TYR A 275 6.16 9.95 -20.37
CA TYR A 275 7.05 9.60 -21.49
C TYR A 275 6.36 9.97 -22.82
#